data_AF-A0A1R0H4D2-F1
#
_entry.id   AF-A0A1R0H4D2-F1
#
_cell.length_a   1.000
_cell.length_b   1.000
_cell.length_c   1.000
_cell.angle_alpha   90.00
_cell.angle_beta   90.00
_cell.angle_gamma   90.00
#
_symmetry.space_group_name_H-M   'P 1'
#
loop_
_entity.id
_entity.type
_entity.pdbx_description
1 polymer ?
#
loop_
_entity_poly.entity_id
_entity_poly.type
_entity_poly.pdbx_seq_one_letter_code
_entity_poly.pdbx_strand_id
1 'polypeptide(L)'
;MNIHIQVRRIYLARDFDDLNAKGDGNELLNPNENAKYAKKLRTALMKRLKEIHPEDPADDDVTLRVWTAPNKSCVQAGIAFEEDKNVLVRKRMMLKQRDMGIYNGYKSQEIKESNPEEYEKQILNPYYHRYPMGEVCLLIIFSHYFFPLTTTV
;
A
#
# COMPACT_ATOMS: atom_id res chain seq x y z
N MET A 1 1.09 11.70 21.33
CA MET A 1 0.25 10.48 21.39
C MET A 1 -0.98 10.73 20.51
N ASN A 2 -1.04 10.17 19.30
CA ASN A 2 -2.05 10.50 18.26
C ASN A 2 -3.17 9.44 18.15
N ILE A 3 -3.59 8.86 19.27
CA ILE A 3 -4.63 7.82 19.27
C ILE A 3 -6.00 8.50 19.48
N HIS A 4 -6.99 8.08 18.70
CA HIS A 4 -8.36 8.61 18.76
C HIS A 4 -9.37 7.46 18.95
N ILE A 5 -10.37 7.64 19.83
CA ILE A 5 -11.39 6.64 20.21
C ILE A 5 -12.65 6.73 19.32
N GLN A 6 -12.79 7.81 18.53
CA GLN A 6 -13.90 7.97 17.59
C GLN A 6 -13.98 6.80 16.59
N VAL A 7 -15.19 6.32 16.36
CA VAL A 7 -15.47 5.25 15.40
C VAL A 7 -15.14 5.75 14.00
N ARG A 8 -14.20 5.09 13.35
CA ARG A 8 -13.77 5.38 11.97
C ARG A 8 -13.50 4.08 11.24
N ARG A 9 -13.51 4.14 9.91
CA ARG A 9 -13.26 2.98 9.05
C ARG A 9 -12.08 3.28 8.15
N ILE A 10 -11.24 2.27 7.98
CA ILE A 10 -10.06 2.33 7.11
C ILE A 10 -10.25 1.24 6.07
N TYR A 11 -10.19 1.62 4.80
CA TYR A 11 -10.27 0.70 3.68
C TYR A 11 -8.88 0.58 3.06
N LEU A 12 -8.44 -0.65 2.83
CA LEU A 12 -7.18 -0.95 2.17
C LEU A 12 -7.48 -1.73 0.90
N ALA A 13 -6.96 -1.25 -0.22
CA ALA A 13 -7.05 -1.89 -1.52
C ALA A 13 -5.68 -1.81 -2.19
N ARG A 14 -5.36 -2.81 -3.01
CA ARG A 14 -4.21 -2.74 -3.92
C ARG A 14 -4.61 -2.05 -5.21
N ASP A 15 -3.63 -1.59 -5.95
CA ASP A 15 -3.81 -1.18 -7.32
C ASP A 15 -4.06 -2.37 -8.24
N PHE A 16 -4.60 -2.06 -9.41
CA PHE A 16 -4.80 -3.00 -10.47
C PHE A 16 -3.52 -3.14 -11.29
N ASP A 17 -3.02 -4.36 -11.40
CA ASP A 17 -1.71 -4.63 -11.99
C ASP A 17 -1.75 -5.89 -12.88
N ASP A 18 -2.54 -5.83 -13.95
CA ASP A 18 -2.77 -6.99 -14.84
C ASP A 18 -1.57 -7.34 -15.72
N LEU A 19 -0.73 -6.35 -16.09
CA LEU A 19 0.39 -6.56 -17.02
C LEU A 19 1.75 -6.63 -16.32
N ASN A 20 1.84 -6.18 -15.08
CA ASN A 20 3.07 -6.23 -14.32
C ASN A 20 3.12 -7.52 -13.50
N ALA A 21 3.36 -8.63 -14.19
CA ALA A 21 3.55 -9.92 -13.53
C ALA A 21 4.78 -9.94 -12.57
N LYS A 22 5.61 -8.88 -12.60
CA LYS A 22 6.84 -8.72 -11.84
C LYS A 22 6.64 -7.90 -10.55
N GLY A 23 5.61 -7.05 -10.48
CA GLY A 23 5.20 -6.35 -9.25
C GLY A 23 6.07 -5.15 -8.88
N ASP A 24 6.82 -4.61 -9.84
CA ASP A 24 7.87 -3.61 -9.61
C ASP A 24 7.37 -2.16 -9.66
N GLY A 25 6.06 -1.97 -9.89
CA GLY A 25 5.46 -0.66 -10.18
C GLY A 25 5.90 0.00 -11.49
N ASN A 26 6.75 -0.65 -12.30
CA ASN A 26 7.26 -0.10 -13.56
C ASN A 26 6.42 -0.52 -14.79
N GLU A 27 5.44 0.33 -15.07
CA GLU A 27 5.08 0.88 -16.39
C GLU A 27 4.51 0.00 -17.53
N LEU A 28 3.94 -1.17 -17.24
CA LEU A 28 2.93 -1.73 -18.15
C LEU A 28 1.57 -1.69 -17.45
N LEU A 29 0.76 -0.70 -17.82
CA LEU A 29 -0.59 -0.52 -17.31
C LEU A 29 -1.56 -0.59 -18.48
N ASN A 30 -2.58 -1.44 -18.39
CA ASN A 30 -3.72 -1.34 -19.30
C ASN A 30 -4.67 -0.26 -18.76
N PRO A 31 -4.69 0.95 -19.34
CA PRO A 31 -5.44 2.06 -18.77
C PRO A 31 -6.94 1.78 -18.77
N ASN A 32 -7.43 1.02 -19.74
CA ASN A 32 -8.86 0.72 -19.87
C ASN A 32 -9.35 -0.21 -18.77
N GLU A 33 -8.58 -1.23 -18.42
CA GLU A 33 -8.95 -2.19 -17.39
C GLU A 33 -8.75 -1.63 -15.99
N ASN A 34 -7.68 -0.86 -15.76
CA ASN A 34 -7.49 -0.14 -14.50
C ASN A 34 -8.66 0.83 -14.25
N ALA A 35 -9.11 1.56 -15.26
CA ALA A 35 -10.28 2.43 -15.14
C ALA A 35 -11.56 1.63 -14.80
N LYS A 36 -11.75 0.43 -15.37
CA LYS A 36 -12.88 -0.45 -15.01
C LYS A 36 -12.79 -0.91 -13.55
N TYR A 37 -11.60 -1.31 -13.09
CA TYR A 37 -11.35 -1.68 -11.71
C TYR A 37 -11.64 -0.53 -10.76
N ALA A 38 -11.09 0.66 -11.04
CA ALA A 38 -11.28 1.87 -10.24
C ALA A 38 -12.76 2.26 -10.12
N LYS A 39 -13.52 2.18 -11.23
CA LYS A 39 -14.98 2.41 -11.23
C LYS A 39 -15.73 1.42 -10.34
N LYS A 40 -15.38 0.12 -10.41
CA LYS A 40 -15.99 -0.90 -9.53
C LYS A 40 -15.66 -0.64 -8.06
N LEU A 41 -14.40 -0.32 -7.75
CA LEU A 41 -13.95 0.00 -6.40
C LEU A 41 -14.69 1.22 -5.84
N ARG A 42 -14.77 2.30 -6.63
CA ARG A 42 -15.54 3.49 -6.28
C ARG A 42 -17.01 3.16 -6.03
N THR A 43 -17.65 2.42 -6.93
CA THR A 43 -19.08 2.07 -6.80
C THR A 43 -19.34 1.28 -5.52
N ALA A 44 -18.48 0.31 -5.21
CA ALA A 44 -18.59 -0.48 -3.99
C ALA A 44 -18.41 0.37 -2.72
N LEU A 45 -17.41 1.26 -2.71
CA LEU A 45 -17.15 2.16 -1.58
C LEU A 45 -18.29 3.16 -1.37
N MET A 46 -18.77 3.81 -2.43
CA MET A 46 -19.86 4.78 -2.34
C MET A 46 -21.15 4.13 -1.88
N LYS A 47 -21.46 2.93 -2.39
CA LYS A 47 -22.60 2.14 -1.88
C LYS A 47 -22.47 1.89 -0.38
N ARG A 48 -21.29 1.46 0.07
CA ARG A 48 -21.04 1.17 1.48
C ARG A 48 -21.11 2.41 2.36
N LEU A 49 -20.65 3.56 1.87
CA LEU A 49 -20.74 4.82 2.59
C LEU A 49 -22.20 5.25 2.79
N LYS A 50 -23.03 5.14 1.74
CA LYS A 50 -24.48 5.44 1.81
C LYS A 50 -25.24 4.52 2.77
N GLU A 51 -24.86 3.24 2.85
CA GLU A 51 -25.46 2.31 3.81
C GLU A 51 -25.15 2.68 5.27
N ILE A 52 -24.02 3.34 5.53
CA ILE A 52 -23.59 3.70 6.88
C ILE A 52 -24.09 5.11 7.25
N HIS A 53 -24.03 6.04 6.30
CA HIS A 53 -24.50 7.41 6.45
C HIS A 53 -25.54 7.66 5.34
N PRO A 54 -26.83 7.41 5.62
CA PRO A 54 -27.90 7.61 4.64
C PRO A 54 -28.18 9.09 4.39
N GLU A 55 -27.77 9.97 5.30
CA GLU A 55 -27.85 11.42 5.13
C GLU A 55 -26.75 11.90 4.20
N ASP A 56 -27.11 12.72 3.22
CA ASP A 56 -26.13 13.34 2.35
C ASP A 56 -25.30 14.35 3.16
N PRO A 57 -23.96 14.23 3.13
CA PRO A 57 -23.08 15.16 3.81
C PRO A 57 -23.29 16.58 3.25
N ALA A 58 -23.18 17.58 4.11
CA ALA A 58 -23.17 18.98 3.67
C ALA A 58 -22.09 19.20 2.59
N ASP A 59 -22.32 20.14 1.66
CA ASP A 59 -21.45 20.36 0.49
C ASP A 59 -19.97 20.57 0.85
N ASP A 60 -19.67 21.06 2.06
CA ASP A 60 -18.31 21.35 2.53
C ASP A 60 -17.64 20.22 3.33
N ASP A 61 -18.36 19.15 3.70
CA ASP A 61 -17.82 18.12 4.59
C ASP A 61 -17.14 16.95 3.83
N VAL A 62 -15.94 16.58 4.27
CA VAL A 62 -15.11 15.55 3.64
C VAL A 62 -15.49 14.18 4.19
N THR A 63 -16.31 13.45 3.44
CA THR A 63 -16.79 12.12 3.82
C THR A 63 -15.72 11.04 3.68
N LEU A 64 -14.83 11.17 2.69
CA LEU A 64 -13.80 10.16 2.42
C LEU A 64 -12.46 10.83 2.10
N ARG A 65 -11.40 10.34 2.75
CA ARG A 65 -10.02 10.69 2.42
C ARG A 65 -9.36 9.50 1.76
N VAL A 66 -8.98 9.64 0.49
CA VAL A 66 -8.30 8.61 -0.29
C VAL A 66 -6.82 8.94 -0.36
N TRP A 67 -5.96 8.01 0.02
CA TRP A 67 -4.52 8.16 -0.13
C TRP A 67 -3.99 7.23 -1.22
N THR A 68 -3.21 7.79 -2.14
CA THR A 68 -2.65 7.06 -3.27
C THR A 68 -1.12 7.08 -3.24
N ALA A 69 -0.50 5.99 -3.69
CA ALA A 69 0.92 5.95 -3.98
C ALA A 69 1.24 6.81 -5.23
N PRO A 70 2.50 7.25 -5.41
CA PRO A 70 2.90 8.02 -6.59
C PRO A 70 2.93 7.21 -7.90
N ASN A 71 2.71 5.88 -7.85
CA ASN A 71 2.73 5.00 -9.01
C ASN A 71 1.61 5.33 -10.01
N LYS A 72 1.86 5.16 -11.30
CA LYS A 72 0.90 5.49 -12.38
C LYS A 72 -0.45 4.77 -12.21
N SER A 73 -0.42 3.49 -11.84
CA SER A 73 -1.59 2.64 -11.55
C SER A 73 -2.47 3.24 -10.44
N CYS A 74 -1.88 3.52 -9.29
CA CYS A 74 -2.52 4.14 -8.12
C CYS A 74 -3.08 5.53 -8.43
N VAL A 75 -2.32 6.35 -9.16
CA VAL A 75 -2.77 7.70 -9.54
C VAL A 75 -3.98 7.61 -10.45
N GLN A 76 -3.96 6.75 -11.47
CA GLN A 76 -5.10 6.58 -12.37
C GLN A 76 -6.34 6.02 -11.65
N ALA A 77 -6.16 5.10 -10.70
CA ALA A 77 -7.27 4.62 -9.88
C ALA A 77 -7.85 5.73 -8.99
N GLY A 78 -7.01 6.65 -8.52
CA GLY A 78 -7.40 7.83 -7.76
C GLY A 78 -8.30 8.79 -8.54
N ILE A 79 -8.11 8.93 -9.86
CA ILE A 79 -8.91 9.84 -10.72
C ILE A 79 -10.41 9.52 -10.62
N ALA A 80 -10.79 8.24 -10.51
CA ALA A 80 -12.19 7.85 -10.39
C ALA A 80 -12.87 8.43 -9.13
N PHE A 81 -12.10 8.75 -8.09
CA PHE A 81 -12.59 9.35 -6.84
C PHE A 81 -12.52 10.88 -6.84
N GLU A 82 -11.75 11.50 -7.73
CA GLU A 82 -11.68 12.96 -7.86
C GLU A 82 -12.96 13.56 -8.47
N GLU A 83 -13.77 12.73 -9.15
CA GLU A 83 -15.09 13.11 -9.68
C GLU A 83 -16.10 13.43 -8.56
N ASP A 84 -15.87 12.95 -7.34
CA ASP A 84 -16.82 13.07 -6.22
C ASP A 84 -16.51 14.31 -5.36
N LYS A 85 -17.51 15.19 -5.19
CA LYS A 85 -17.35 16.47 -4.49
C LYS A 85 -16.82 16.36 -3.05
N ASN A 86 -17.27 15.33 -2.31
CA ASN A 86 -16.97 15.16 -0.88
C ASN A 86 -15.79 14.22 -0.63
N VAL A 87 -14.95 13.98 -1.64
CA VAL A 87 -13.79 13.08 -1.56
C VAL A 87 -12.50 13.85 -1.71
N LEU A 88 -11.59 13.64 -0.78
CA LEU A 88 -10.26 14.25 -0.81
C LEU A 88 -9.20 13.21 -1.18
N VAL A 89 -8.66 13.31 -2.39
CA VAL A 89 -7.57 12.46 -2.87
C VAL A 89 -6.22 13.10 -2.58
N ARG A 90 -5.31 12.37 -1.93
CA ARG A 90 -3.94 12.83 -1.64
C ARG A 90 -2.89 11.80 -2.01
N LYS A 91 -1.90 12.23 -2.80
CA LYS A 91 -0.71 11.44 -3.11
C LYS A 91 0.27 11.44 -1.93
N ARG A 92 0.79 10.27 -1.56
CA ARG A 92 1.75 10.08 -0.47
C ARG A 92 2.94 9.24 -0.94
N MET A 93 4.13 9.83 -0.93
CA MET A 93 5.37 9.12 -1.29
C MET A 93 5.65 7.92 -0.37
N MET A 94 5.22 7.99 0.88
CA MET A 94 5.38 6.90 1.88
C MET A 94 4.55 5.65 1.55
N LEU A 95 3.61 5.73 0.61
CA LEU A 95 2.82 4.59 0.14
C LEU A 95 3.41 3.94 -1.10
N LYS A 96 4.60 4.36 -1.55
CA LYS A 96 5.30 3.71 -2.66
C LYS A 96 5.55 2.24 -2.31
N GLN A 97 5.47 1.38 -3.32
CA GLN A 97 5.86 -0.02 -3.21
C GLN A 97 7.31 -0.13 -2.74
N ARG A 98 7.60 -1.16 -1.93
CA ARG A 98 8.95 -1.43 -1.40
C ARG A 98 9.96 -1.52 -2.53
N ASP A 99 11.07 -0.81 -2.38
CA ASP A 99 12.17 -0.83 -3.33
C ASP A 99 13.01 -2.12 -3.19
N MET A 100 13.14 -2.91 -4.26
CA MET A 100 13.96 -4.11 -4.33
C MET A 100 15.37 -3.84 -4.90
N GLY A 101 15.72 -2.58 -5.13
CA GLY A 101 17.02 -2.15 -5.63
C GLY A 101 17.31 -2.71 -7.03
N ILE A 102 18.40 -3.48 -7.15
CA ILE A 102 18.82 -4.07 -8.44
C ILE A 102 17.80 -5.10 -8.94
N TYR A 103 17.03 -5.71 -8.04
CA TYR A 103 16.01 -6.71 -8.35
C TYR A 103 14.62 -6.10 -8.62
N ASN A 104 14.50 -4.77 -8.70
CA ASN A 104 13.29 -4.15 -9.25
C ASN A 104 13.12 -4.63 -10.70
N GLY A 105 12.03 -5.28 -11.03
CA GLY A 105 11.85 -5.90 -12.34
C GLY A 105 11.65 -7.41 -12.28
N TYR A 106 12.00 -8.04 -11.15
CA TYR A 106 12.26 -9.46 -11.11
C TYR A 106 11.13 -10.21 -10.41
N LYS A 107 10.64 -11.27 -11.06
CA LYS A 107 9.84 -12.30 -10.39
C LYS A 107 10.73 -13.09 -9.44
N SER A 108 10.13 -13.64 -8.38
CA SER A 108 10.86 -14.49 -7.43
C SER A 108 11.60 -15.66 -8.08
N GLN A 109 11.10 -16.20 -9.20
CA GLN A 109 11.79 -17.25 -9.97
C GLN A 109 13.03 -16.71 -10.71
N GLU A 110 12.95 -15.53 -11.31
CA GLU A 110 14.07 -14.87 -11.99
C GLU A 110 15.19 -14.50 -10.99
N ILE A 111 14.82 -14.08 -9.77
CA ILE A 111 15.79 -13.84 -8.68
C ILE A 111 16.48 -15.15 -8.30
N LYS A 112 15.74 -16.25 -8.19
CA LYS A 112 16.31 -17.56 -7.87
C LYS A 112 17.29 -18.05 -8.93
N GLU A 113 16.99 -17.81 -10.21
CA GLU A 113 17.87 -18.18 -11.33
C GLU A 113 19.12 -17.28 -11.40
N SER A 114 18.95 -15.98 -11.18
CA SER A 114 20.05 -15.00 -11.25
C SER A 114 20.97 -15.06 -10.03
N ASN A 115 20.43 -15.19 -8.83
CA ASN A 115 21.18 -15.23 -7.58
C ASN A 115 20.46 -16.10 -6.52
N PRO A 116 20.73 -17.42 -6.48
CA PRO A 116 20.06 -18.34 -5.57
C PRO A 116 20.39 -18.04 -4.10
N GLU A 117 21.59 -17.53 -3.79
CA GLU A 117 22.00 -17.18 -2.42
C GLU A 117 21.13 -16.05 -1.86
N GLU A 118 20.84 -15.04 -2.68
CA GLU A 118 20.00 -13.91 -2.27
C GLU A 118 18.55 -14.35 -2.05
N TYR A 119 18.05 -15.24 -2.91
CA TYR A 119 16.75 -15.85 -2.76
C TYR A 119 16.62 -16.66 -1.45
N GLU A 120 17.65 -17.43 -1.09
CA GLU A 120 17.69 -18.16 0.19
C GLU A 120 17.70 -17.21 1.39
N LYS A 121 18.49 -16.12 1.34
CA LYS A 121 18.50 -15.10 2.40
C LYS A 121 17.14 -14.42 2.57
N GLN A 122 16.45 -14.14 1.45
CA GLN A 122 15.11 -13.57 1.47
C GLN A 122 14.11 -14.52 2.12
N ILE A 123 14.16 -15.81 1.78
CA ILE A 123 13.27 -16.83 2.38
C ILE A 123 13.56 -17.00 3.87
N LEU A 124 14.84 -17.03 4.26
CA LEU A 124 15.24 -17.23 5.65
C LEU A 124 14.78 -16.07 6.54
N ASN A 125 14.90 -14.84 6.06
CA ASN A 125 14.61 -13.63 6.84
C ASN A 125 13.80 -12.58 6.04
N PRO A 126 12.54 -12.82 5.67
CA PRO A 126 11.80 -11.97 4.74
C PRO A 126 11.60 -10.52 5.22
N TYR A 127 11.56 -10.29 6.53
CA TYR A 127 11.37 -8.97 7.12
C TYR A 127 12.67 -8.16 7.25
N TYR A 128 13.79 -8.83 7.58
CA TYR A 128 15.08 -8.19 7.82
C TYR A 128 15.97 -8.15 6.58
N HIS A 129 15.67 -9.00 5.61
CA HIS A 129 16.43 -9.09 4.37
C HIS A 129 16.36 -7.77 3.61
N ARG A 130 17.54 -7.24 3.29
CA ARG A 130 17.72 -6.05 2.47
C ARG A 130 18.27 -6.47 1.13
N TYR A 131 17.52 -6.21 0.06
CA TYR A 131 18.07 -6.35 -1.27
C TYR A 131 19.21 -5.36 -1.51
N PRO A 132 20.18 -5.67 -2.37
CA PRO A 132 21.27 -4.76 -2.70
C PRO A 132 20.71 -3.47 -3.28
N MET A 133 21.09 -2.33 -2.69
CA MET A 133 20.56 -0.99 -3.03
C MET A 133 19.04 -0.82 -2.83
N GLY A 134 18.38 -1.75 -2.14
CA GLY A 134 16.94 -1.73 -1.86
C GLY A 134 16.59 -1.30 -0.43
N GLU A 135 15.29 -1.41 -0.14
CA GLU A 135 14.67 -1.15 1.16
C GLU A 135 14.51 -2.43 1.98
N VAL A 136 14.50 -2.28 3.31
CA VAL A 136 14.12 -3.36 4.23
C VAL A 136 12.65 -3.22 4.55
N CYS A 137 11.94 -4.34 4.73
CA CYS A 137 10.53 -4.33 5.13
C CYS A 137 10.32 -3.99 6.63
N LEU A 138 11.28 -3.30 7.26
CA LEU A 138 11.48 -3.29 8.70
C LEU A 138 10.25 -2.71 9.44
N LEU A 139 9.35 -3.60 9.86
CA LEU A 139 8.44 -3.41 10.97
C LEU A 139 9.32 -3.35 12.22
N ILE A 140 9.59 -2.14 12.71
CA ILE A 140 10.27 -1.96 13.98
C ILE A 140 9.32 -2.45 15.08
N ILE A 141 9.38 -3.74 15.41
CA ILE A 141 8.87 -4.23 16.68
C ILE A 141 9.98 -3.92 17.69
N PHE A 142 9.83 -2.80 18.41
CA PHE A 142 10.62 -2.58 19.63
C PHE A 142 10.23 -3.66 20.64
N SER A 143 10.85 -4.85 20.54
CA SER A 143 10.87 -5.80 21.64
C SER A 143 11.83 -5.23 22.69
N HIS A 144 11.31 -4.38 23.58
CA HIS A 144 11.98 -4.06 24.84
C HIS A 144 12.11 -5.38 25.62
N TYR A 145 13.21 -6.11 25.40
CA TYR A 145 13.66 -7.09 26.37
C TYR A 145 14.19 -6.30 27.58
N PHE A 146 13.27 -6.04 28.50
CA PHE A 146 13.58 -5.56 29.84
C PHE A 146 14.29 -6.70 30.57
N PHE A 147 15.62 -6.70 30.52
CA PHE A 147 16.44 -7.62 31.31
C PHE A 147 16.31 -7.19 32.78
N PRO A 148 15.81 -8.05 33.70
CA PRO A 148 15.85 -7.73 35.11
C PRO A 148 17.31 -7.82 35.57
N LEU A 149 17.87 -6.69 36.01
CA LEU A 149 19.13 -6.65 36.74
C LEU A 149 18.95 -7.46 38.02
N THR A 150 19.60 -8.62 38.09
CA THR A 150 19.78 -9.38 39.33
C THR A 150 20.57 -8.51 40.31
N THR A 151 19.90 -8.03 41.35
CA THR A 151 20.55 -7.37 42.49
C THR A 151 20.96 -8.48 43.46
N THR A 152 22.26 -8.76 43.53
CA THR A 152 22.88 -9.51 44.63
C THR A 152 23.91 -8.61 45.28
N VAL A 153 23.58 -8.02 46.43
CA VAL A 153 24.38 -7.95 47.66
C VAL A 153 23.41 -7.70 48.81
#